data_AF-A0A4P7ZYX5-F1
#
_entry.id   AF-A0A4P7ZYX5-F1
#
_cell.length_a   1.000
_cell.length_b   1.000
_cell.length_c   1.000
_cell.angle_alpha   90.00
_cell.angle_beta   90.00
_cell.angle_gamma   90.00
#
_symmetry.space_group_name_H-M   'P 1'
#
loop_
_entity.id
_entity.type
_entity.pdbx_description
1 polymer ?
#
loop_
_entity_poly.entity_id
_entity_poly.type
_entity_poly.pdbx_seq_one_letter_code
_entity_poly.pdbx_strand_id
1 'polypeptide(L)' 'MVGAPLLASGSALAQNRIPKLPGYDQCPLGYVNDLKQSCYSPIYYDVQPTNGKACPSGWMNIGAGYCKKKTLGIF' A
#
# COMPACT_ATOMS: atom_id res chain seq x y z
N MET A 1 12.88 -7.92 -27.84
CA MET A 1 11.80 -8.38 -26.94
C MET A 1 12.13 -7.86 -25.54
N VAL A 2 11.46 -6.81 -25.05
CA VAL A 2 11.64 -6.34 -23.67
C VAL A 2 10.24 -6.17 -23.08
N GLY A 3 9.82 -7.17 -22.30
CA GLY A 3 8.52 -7.17 -21.64
C GLY A 3 8.55 -6.25 -20.44
N ALA A 4 7.73 -5.19 -20.47
CA ALA A 4 7.48 -4.35 -19.31
C ALA A 4 6.74 -5.17 -18.23
N PRO A 5 7.15 -5.13 -16.96
CA PRO A 5 6.40 -5.76 -15.89
C PRO A 5 5.06 -5.05 -15.76
N LEU A 6 3.98 -5.75 -16.11
CA LEU A 6 2.61 -5.33 -15.81
C LEU A 6 2.47 -5.37 -14.29
N LEU A 7 2.62 -4.20 -13.65
CA LEU A 7 2.15 -3.98 -12.28
C LEU A 7 0.63 -4.19 -12.31
N ALA A 8 0.21 -5.42 -12.04
CA ALA A 8 -1.20 -5.76 -11.89
C ALA A 8 -1.80 -4.78 -10.86
N SER A 9 -2.84 -4.06 -11.27
CA SER A 9 -3.70 -3.31 -10.35
C SER A 9 -4.34 -4.31 -9.40
N GLY A 10 -3.62 -4.66 -8.35
CA GLY A 10 -4.07 -5.60 -7.34
C GLY A 10 -5.30 -5.04 -6.68
N SER A 11 -6.42 -5.75 -6.82
CA SER A 11 -7.60 -5.55 -6.00
C SER A 11 -7.15 -5.38 -4.57
N ALA A 12 -7.54 -4.27 -3.94
CA ALA A 12 -7.11 -4.01 -2.58
C ALA A 12 -7.62 -5.11 -1.66
N LEU A 13 -6.69 -5.90 -1.15
CA LEU A 13 -6.97 -6.95 -0.19
C LEU A 13 -6.58 -6.46 1.20
N ALA A 14 -7.30 -6.95 2.20
CA ALA A 14 -6.97 -6.74 3.58
C ALA A 14 -5.64 -7.46 3.85
N GLN A 15 -4.56 -6.70 3.96
CA GLN A 15 -3.20 -7.20 4.00
C GLN A 15 -2.51 -6.68 5.26
N ASN A 16 -2.05 -7.59 6.11
CA ASN A 16 -1.18 -7.27 7.23
C ASN A 16 0.29 -7.09 6.78
N ARG A 17 0.66 -7.56 5.59
CA ARG A 17 2.01 -7.42 5.03
C ARG A 17 1.92 -6.94 3.59
N ILE A 18 2.71 -5.93 3.27
CA ILE A 18 2.83 -5.37 1.92
C ILE A 18 4.31 -5.24 1.53
N PRO A 19 4.65 -5.33 0.23
CA PRO A 19 6.00 -5.02 -0.22
C PRO A 19 6.28 -3.51 -0.10
N LYS A 20 7.56 -3.12 -0.05
CA LYS A 20 7.95 -1.72 -0.29
C LYS A 20 7.85 -1.43 -1.78
N LEU A 21 7.28 -0.28 -2.14
CA LEU A 21 7.24 0.14 -3.54
C LEU A 21 8.61 0.66 -3.98
N PRO A 22 9.00 0.43 -5.24
CA PRO A 22 10.26 0.95 -5.76
C PRO A 22 10.27 2.48 -5.69
N GLY A 23 11.36 3.04 -5.17
CA GLY A 23 11.51 4.48 -4.93
C GLY A 23 11.03 4.97 -3.56
N TYR A 24 10.51 4.09 -2.70
CA TYR A 24 10.15 4.41 -1.32
C TYR A 24 10.97 3.58 -0.33
N ASP A 25 11.71 4.25 0.55
CA ASP A 25 12.52 3.60 1.60
C ASP A 25 11.70 3.31 2.87
N GLN A 26 10.67 4.13 3.10
CA GLN A 26 9.82 4.10 4.28
C GLN A 26 8.53 3.29 4.07
N CYS A 27 8.00 2.73 5.15
CA CYS A 27 6.70 2.07 5.14
C CYS A 27 5.56 3.08 5.28
N PRO A 28 4.37 2.80 4.72
CA PRO A 28 3.22 3.66 4.89
C PRO A 28 2.73 3.67 6.35
N LEU A 29 1.98 4.70 6.71
CA LEU A 29 1.38 4.85 8.04
C LEU A 29 0.56 3.62 8.44
N GLY A 30 0.76 3.18 9.67
CA GLY A 30 0.15 1.96 10.22
C GLY A 30 0.95 0.69 9.94
N TYR A 31 2.02 0.76 9.12
CA TYR A 31 2.93 -0.36 8.90
C TYR A 31 4.32 -0.06 9.47
N VAL A 32 4.91 -1.05 10.10
CA VAL A 32 6.30 -1.07 10.57
C VAL A 32 7.19 -1.82 9.57
N ASN A 33 8.42 -1.36 9.43
CA ASN A 33 9.41 -2.04 8.60
C ASN A 33 9.86 -3.33 9.29
N ASP A 34 9.70 -4.49 8.66
CA ASP A 34 10.16 -5.77 9.23
C ASP A 34 11.65 -6.07 8.94
N LEU A 35 12.45 -5.02 8.69
CA LEU A 35 13.87 -5.06 8.33
C LEU A 35 14.17 -5.76 6.99
N LYS A 36 13.13 -6.03 6.19
CA LYS A 36 13.20 -6.56 4.83
C LYS A 36 12.71 -5.51 3.81
N GLN A 37 12.48 -5.95 2.57
CA GLN A 37 11.81 -5.16 1.52
C GLN A 37 10.27 -5.18 1.67
N SER A 38 9.77 -5.27 2.91
CA SER A 38 8.35 -5.39 3.22
C SER A 38 7.98 -4.59 4.46
N CYS A 39 6.70 -4.34 4.59
CA CYS A 39 6.09 -3.55 5.66
C CYS A 39 4.99 -4.41 6.29
N TYR A 40 4.94 -4.44 7.61
CA TYR A 40 4.02 -5.26 8.39
C TYR A 40 3.15 -4.38 9.28
N SER A 41 1.87 -4.70 9.42
CA SER A 41 0.93 -4.05 10.32
C SER A 41 0.31 -5.12 11.22
N PRO A 42 0.15 -4.87 12.53
CA PRO A 42 -0.58 -5.78 13.42
C PRO A 42 -2.07 -5.85 13.07
N ILE A 43 -2.59 -4.89 12.30
CA ILE A 43 -3.99 -4.81 11.86
C ILE A 43 -4.05 -5.03 10.35
N TYR A 44 -5.03 -5.82 9.89
CA TYR A 44 -5.30 -5.99 8.47
C TYR A 44 -5.98 -4.74 7.90
N TYR A 45 -5.32 -4.09 6.94
CA TYR A 45 -5.88 -2.97 6.20
C TYR A 45 -6.04 -3.32 4.74
N ASP A 46 -7.15 -2.90 4.15
CA ASP A 46 -7.30 -2.86 2.70
C ASP A 46 -6.41 -1.73 2.17
N VAL A 47 -5.35 -2.09 1.47
CA VAL A 47 -4.40 -1.15 0.88
C VAL A 47 -4.13 -1.45 -0.59
N GLN A 48 -3.84 -0.40 -1.35
CA GLN A 48 -3.45 -0.51 -2.76
C GLN A 48 -2.38 0.51 -3.13
N PRO A 49 -1.50 0.20 -4.08
CA PRO A 49 -0.53 1.15 -4.59
C PRO A 49 -1.23 2.28 -5.36
N THR A 50 -0.74 3.50 -5.15
CA THR A 50 -1.15 4.71 -5.88
C THR A 50 -0.69 4.70 -7.33
N ASN A 51 0.43 4.03 -7.63
CA ASN A 51 1.13 4.08 -8.92
C ASN A 51 1.32 5.52 -9.44
N GLY A 52 1.62 6.46 -8.53
CA GLY A 52 1.81 7.89 -8.85
C GLY A 52 0.52 8.67 -9.12
N LYS A 53 -0.66 8.07 -8.91
CA LYS A 53 -1.96 8.72 -9.03
C LYS A 53 -2.51 9.09 -7.65
N ALA A 54 -3.46 10.03 -7.62
CA ALA A 54 -4.20 10.32 -6.39
C ALA A 54 -5.00 9.09 -5.94
N CYS A 55 -5.19 8.94 -4.62
CA CYS A 55 -6.02 7.87 -4.09
C CYS A 55 -7.48 8.02 -4.56
N PRO A 56 -8.14 6.91 -4.93
CA PRO A 56 -9.53 6.96 -5.37
C PRO A 56 -10.46 7.41 -4.22
N SER A 57 -11.67 7.86 -4.58
CA SER A 57 -12.66 8.27 -3.56
C SER A 57 -12.98 7.10 -2.62
N GLY A 58 -13.10 7.38 -1.32
CA GLY A 58 -13.22 6.34 -0.29
C GLY A 58 -11.87 5.74 0.17
N TRP A 59 -10.74 6.24 -0.35
CA TRP A 59 -9.40 5.87 0.07
C TRP A 59 -8.67 7.08 0.66
N MET A 60 -7.73 6.83 1.56
CA MET A 60 -6.84 7.83 2.14
C MET A 60 -5.40 7.54 1.75
N ASN A 61 -4.62 8.58 1.45
CA ASN A 61 -3.18 8.45 1.23
C ASN A 61 -2.50 8.20 2.58
N ILE A 62 -1.75 7.10 2.67
CA ILE A 62 -1.03 6.70 3.89
C ILE A 62 0.49 6.85 3.74
N GLY A 63 0.96 7.51 2.67
CA GLY A 63 2.37 7.65 2.36
C GLY A 63 2.97 6.44 1.65
N ALA A 64 4.27 6.50 1.36
CA ALA A 64 5.03 5.43 0.70
C ALA A 64 4.42 4.90 -0.61
N GLY A 65 3.65 5.73 -1.32
CA GLY A 65 2.95 5.35 -2.54
C GLY A 65 1.74 4.44 -2.33
N TYR A 66 1.20 4.32 -1.11
CA TYR A 66 0.02 3.51 -0.81
C TYR A 66 -1.22 4.34 -0.43
N CYS A 67 -2.38 3.76 -0.74
CA CYS A 67 -3.69 4.20 -0.29
C CYS A 67 -4.29 3.14 0.63
N LYS A 68 -4.95 3.57 1.70
CA LYS A 68 -5.77 2.73 2.59
C LYS A 68 -7.25 2.99 2.38
N LYS A 69 -8.07 1.94 2.40
CA LYS A 69 -9.53 2.08 2.33
C LYS A 69 -10.03 2.75 3.61
N LYS A 70 -10.89 3.75 3.46
CA LYS A 70 -11.58 4.35 4.59
C LYS A 70 -12.63 3.34 5.05
N THR A 71 -12.43 2.75 6.22
CA THR A 71 -13.48 1.97 6.88
C THR A 71 -14.33 2.95 7.69
N LEU A 72 -15.63 3.00 7.43
CA LEU A 72 -16.59 3.72 8.25
C LEU A 72 -16.58 3.09 9.65
N GLY A 73 -15.88 3.66 10.63
CA GLY A 73 -15.98 3.13 11.98
C GLY A 73 -15.08 3.72 13.07
N ILE A 74 -13.83 4.10 12.81
CA ILE A 74 -12.95 4.58 13.88
C ILE A 74 -11.76 5.33 13.27
N PHE A 75 -11.67 6.62 13.61
CA PHE A 75 -10.53 7.50 13.37
C PHE A 75 -9.56 7.39 14.53
#